data_AF-A0A7X4B3P6-F1
#
_entry.id   AF-A0A7X4B3P6-F1
#
_cell.length_a   1.000
_cell.length_b   1.000
_cell.length_c   1.000
_cell.angle_alpha   90.00
_cell.angle_beta   90.00
_cell.angle_gamma   90.00
#
_symmetry.space_group_name_H-M   'P 1'
#
loop_
_entity.id
_entity.type
_entity.pdbx_description
1 polymer ?
#
loop_
_entity_poly.entity_id
_entity_poly.type
_entity_poly.pdbx_seq_one_letter_code
_entity_poly.pdbx_strand_id
1 'polypeptide(L)' 'MPRQNKILNIGDTAPLFSLPSHRRQVVSLESFQGEQHVVLSFFRGTW' A
#
# COMPACT_ATOMS: atom_id res chain seq x y z
N MET A 1 6.43 -11.12 11.66
CA MET A 1 5.79 -10.61 12.89
C MET A 1 4.58 -9.77 12.49
N PRO A 2 3.35 -10.11 12.86
CA PRO A 2 2.22 -9.24 12.56
C PRO A 2 2.42 -7.96 13.36
N ARG A 3 2.34 -6.80 12.70
CA ARG A 3 2.46 -5.51 13.40
C ARG A 3 1.26 -5.39 14.36
N GLN A 4 1.54 -4.94 15.58
CA GLN A 4 0.57 -4.23 16.41
C GLN A 4 -0.30 -3.35 15.50
N ASN A 5 -1.62 -3.37 15.69
CA ASN A 5 -2.56 -2.47 15.01
C ASN A 5 -2.22 -1.03 15.38
N LYS A 6 -1.16 -0.47 14.81
CA LYS A 6 -0.86 0.94 14.88
C LYS A 6 -1.86 1.61 13.96
N ILE A 7 -2.79 2.34 14.57
CA ILE A 7 -3.71 3.21 13.86
C ILE A 7 -2.83 4.20 13.07
N LEU A 8 -2.96 4.20 11.75
CA LEU A 8 -2.31 5.17 10.87
C LEU A 8 -3.19 6.41 10.81
N ASN A 9 -2.58 7.59 10.98
CA ASN A 9 -3.25 8.87 10.91
C ASN A 9 -2.80 9.66 9.68
N ILE A 10 -3.55 10.70 9.33
CA ILE A 10 -3.18 11.63 8.27
C ILE A 10 -1.89 12.36 8.68
N GLY A 11 -0.95 12.48 7.74
CA GLY A 11 0.36 13.07 7.97
C GLY A 11 1.44 12.04 8.37
N ASP A 12 1.05 10.82 8.76
CA ASP A 12 2.01 9.73 8.96
C ASP A 12 2.60 9.29 7.62
N THR A 13 3.88 8.90 7.64
CA THR A 13 4.50 8.23 6.49
C THR A 13 3.76 6.93 6.19
N ALA A 14 3.28 6.80 4.95
CA ALA A 14 2.58 5.60 4.50
C ALA A 14 3.48 4.35 4.62
N PRO A 15 2.96 3.20 5.11
CA PRO A 15 3.73 1.98 5.18
C PRO A 15 4.17 1.50 3.79
N LEU A 16 5.45 1.15 3.67
CA LEU A 16 5.95 0.51 2.46
C LEU A 16 5.26 -0.85 2.25
N PHE A 17 4.89 -1.12 1.01
CA PHE A 17 4.39 -2.41 0.57
C PHE A 17 4.97 -2.77 -0.79
N SER A 18 4.99 -4.06 -1.04
CA SER A 18 5.26 -4.66 -2.35
C SER A 18 4.30 -5.82 -2.51
N LEU A 19 3.37 -5.70 -3.46
CA LEU A 19 2.27 -6.65 -3.64
C LEU A 19 2.12 -7.02 -5.12
N PRO A 20 1.70 -8.26 -5.42
CA PRO A 20 1.39 -8.65 -6.79
C PRO A 20 0.09 -7.98 -7.26
N SER A 21 0.10 -7.48 -8.49
CA SER A 21 -1.10 -7.01 -9.18
C SER A 21 -1.88 -8.16 -9.82
N HIS A 22 -3.08 -7.86 -10.34
CA HIS A 22 -3.89 -8.79 -11.13
C HIS A 22 -3.16 -9.32 -12.38
N ARG A 23 -2.12 -8.62 -12.86
CA ARG A 23 -1.29 -9.05 -14.00
C ARG A 23 -0.04 -9.82 -13.57
N ARG A 24 0.07 -10.21 -12.29
CA ARG A 24 1.26 -10.84 -11.69
C ARG A 24 2.52 -9.99 -11.75
N GLN A 25 2.37 -8.67 -11.95
CA GLN A 25 3.46 -7.72 -11.85
C GLN A 25 3.58 -7.26 -10.40
N VAL A 26 4.79 -7.17 -9.88
CA VAL A 26 5.03 -6.62 -8.55
C VAL A 26 4.86 -5.10 -8.60
N VAL A 27 4.06 -4.56 -7.69
CA VAL A 27 3.84 -3.13 -7.52
C VAL A 27 4.31 -2.75 -6.12
N SER A 28 5.24 -1.79 -6.03
CA SER A 28 5.70 -1.22 -4.78
C SER A 28 5.26 0.23 -4.63
N LEU A 29 5.03 0.66 -3.40
CA LEU A 29 4.69 2.07 -3.12
C LEU A 29 5.84 3.01 -3.48
N GLU A 30 7.08 2.54 -3.33
CA GLU A 30 8.30 3.32 -3.57
C GLU A 30 8.41 3.81 -5.01
N SER A 31 7.95 3.02 -5.98
CA SER A 31 7.97 3.39 -7.40
C SER A 31 7.11 4.61 -7.75
N PHE A 32 6.27 5.09 -6.83
CA PHE A 32 5.42 6.24 -7.05
C PHE A 32 5.83 7.47 -6.21
N GLN A 33 6.79 7.32 -5.31
CA GLN A 33 7.23 8.42 -4.45
C GLN A 33 7.88 9.53 -5.28
N GLY A 34 7.42 10.77 -5.09
CA GLY A 34 7.94 11.93 -5.81
C GLY A 34 7.41 12.09 -7.25
N GLU A 35 6.78 11.05 -7.80
CA GLU A 35 6.28 11.04 -9.18
C GLU A 35 4.77 11.33 -9.25
N GLN A 36 3.97 10.68 -8.39
CA GLN A 36 2.51 10.84 -8.42
C GLN A 36 1.84 10.54 -7.08
N HIS A 37 0.63 11.07 -6.90
CA HIS A 37 -0.22 10.72 -5.76
C HIS A 37 -0.85 9.34 -5.97
N VAL A 38 -0.94 8.55 -4.89
CA VAL A 38 -1.47 7.19 -4.91
C VAL A 38 -2.69 7.09 -4.00
N VAL A 39 -3.76 6.49 -4.50
CA VAL A 39 -4.96 6.16 -3.73
C VAL A 39 -4.96 4.67 -3.42
N LEU A 40 -5.03 4.31 -2.13
CA LEU A 40 -5.12 2.92 -1.69
C LEU A 40 -6.55 2.61 -1.25
N SER A 41 -7.15 1.58 -1.83
CA SER A 41 -8.45 1.05 -1.40
C SER A 41 -8.27 -0.35 -0.82
N PHE A 42 -8.69 -0.53 0.43
CA PHE A 42 -8.71 -1.83 1.10
C PHE A 42 -10.12 -2.40 1.05
N PHE A 43 -10.26 -3.62 0.57
CA PHE A 43 -11.53 -4.34 0.57
C PHE A 43 -11.34 -5.73 1.21
N ARG A 44 -12.43 -6.29 1.73
CA ARG A 44 -12.47 -7.67 2.24
C ARG A 44 -13.22 -8.53 1.24
N GLY A 45 -12.58 -9.59 0.73
CA GLY A 45 -13.16 -10.51 -0.26
C GLY A 45 -12.24 -10.74 -1.46
N THR A 46 -12.80 -11.32 -2.51
CA THR A 46 -12.16 -11.52 -3.82
C THR A 46 -12.91 -10.70 -4.87
N TRP A 47 -12.18 -10.06 -5.79
CA TRP A 47 -12.72 -9.55 -7.05
C TRP A 47 -12.59 -10.61 -8.12
#